data_AF-A0A8J3A615-F1
#
_entry.id   AF-A0A8J3A615-F1
#
_cell.length_a   1.000
_cell.length_b   1.000
_cell.length_c   1.000
_cell.angle_alpha   90.00
_cell.angle_beta   90.00
_cell.angle_gamma   90.00
#
_symmetry.space_group_name_H-M   'P 1'
#
loop_
_entity.id
_entity.type
_entity.pdbx_description
1 polymer ?
#
loop_
_entity_poly.entity_id
_entity_poly.type
_entity_poly.pdbx_seq_one_letter_code
_entity_poly.pdbx_strand_id
1 'polypeptide(L)' 'MNPRTKKLIGLILFLPALLIYAGIVVTIADYIPNHWAVYLVYYIIMGTIWAFPLKPVMAWMNRPVDAEDD' A
#
# COMPACT_ATOMS: atom_id res chain seq x y z
N MET A 1 14.67 6.45 -16.97
CA MET A 1 15.19 6.23 -15.59
C MET A 1 15.63 4.77 -15.45
N ASN A 2 16.85 4.54 -14.94
CA ASN A 2 17.40 3.18 -14.77
C ASN A 2 16.41 2.31 -13.95
N PRO A 3 16.06 1.08 -14.39
CA PRO A 3 15.08 0.22 -13.70
C PRO A 3 15.39 -0.03 -12.23
N ARG A 4 16.67 -0.01 -11.85
CA ARG A 4 17.12 -0.14 -10.44
C ARG A 4 16.68 1.05 -9.57
N THR A 5 16.76 2.27 -10.09
CA THR A 5 16.38 3.49 -9.37
C THR A 5 14.86 3.57 -9.18
N LYS A 6 14.07 3.16 -10.18
CA LYS A 6 12.60 3.06 -10.04
C LYS A 6 12.19 2.12 -8.91
N LYS A 7 12.86 0.97 -8.78
CA LYS A 7 12.61 0.00 -7.70
C LYS A 7 12.99 0.55 -6.32
N LEU A 8 14.11 1.26 -6.23
CA LEU A 8 14.57 1.85 -4.97
C LEU A 8 13.64 2.97 -4.47
N ILE A 9 13.19 3.84 -5.38
CA ILE A 9 12.20 4.89 -5.09
C ILE A 9 10.87 4.26 -4.68
N GLY A 10 10.41 3.23 -5.40
CA GLY A 10 9.20 2.49 -5.06
C GLY A 10 9.24 1.95 -3.63
N LEU A 11 10.38 1.35 -3.22
CA LEU A 11 10.56 0.85 -1.86
C LEU A 11 10.56 1.97 -0.81
N ILE A 12 11.33 3.04 -1.04
CA ILE A 12 11.46 4.17 -0.11
C ILE A 12 10.13 4.91 0.07
N LEU A 13 9.29 4.99 -0.97
CA LEU A 13 7.99 5.63 -0.88
C LEU A 13 6.94 4.71 -0.26
N PHE A 14 7.01 3.41 -0.57
CA PHE A 14 6.04 2.42 -0.10
C PHE A 14 6.09 2.20 1.40
N LEU A 15 7.28 2.08 1.99
CA LEU A 15 7.47 1.88 3.44
C LEU A 15 6.78 2.94 4.32
N PRO A 16 7.04 4.26 4.13
CA PRO A 16 6.37 5.29 4.92
C PRO A 16 4.87 5.38 4.62
N ALA A 17 4.44 5.14 3.37
CA ALA A 17 3.02 5.06 3.05
C ALA A 17 2.32 3.92 3.81
N LEU A 18 2.97 2.76 3.93
CA LEU A 18 2.46 1.63 4.71
C LEU A 18 2.40 1.97 6.21
N LEU A 19 3.40 2.68 6.75
CA LEU A 19 3.39 3.14 8.15
C LEU A 19 2.24 4.12 8.43
N ILE A 20 2.03 5.10 7.53
CA ILE A 20 0.92 6.05 7.63
C ILE A 20 -0.41 5.28 7.58
N TYR A 21 -0.55 4.33 6.66
CA TYR A 21 -1.75 3.51 6.55
C TYR A 21 -2.02 2.71 7.84
N ALA A 22 -1.00 2.02 8.37
CA ALA A 22 -1.12 1.29 9.62
C ALA A 22 -1.52 2.20 10.79
N GLY A 23 -0.92 3.40 10.87
CA GLY A 23 -1.29 4.41 11.86
C GLY A 23 -2.77 4.80 11.75
N ILE A 24 -3.26 5.09 10.54
CA ILE A 24 -4.68 5.40 10.30
C ILE A 24 -5.57 4.25 10.75
N VAL A 25 -5.25 3.01 10.38
CA VAL A 25 -6.04 1.83 10.75
C VAL A 25 -6.14 1.64 12.26
N VAL A 26 -5.03 1.81 12.99
CA VAL A 26 -5.02 1.71 14.45
C VAL A 26 -5.81 2.86 15.09
N THR A 27 -5.60 4.10 14.63
CA THR A 27 -6.35 5.25 15.17
C THR A 27 -7.86 5.12 14.98
N ILE A 28 -8.32 4.56 13.86
CA ILE A 28 -9.75 4.32 13.63
C ILE A 28 -10.26 3.20 14.55
N ALA A 29 -9.43 2.19 14.86
CA ALA A 29 -9.82 1.08 15.73
C ALA A 29 -10.20 1.54 17.16
N ASP A 30 -9.61 2.64 17.65
CA ASP A 30 -9.94 3.22 18.96
C ASP A 30 -11.36 3.79 19.05
N TYR A 31 -11.97 4.11 17.90
CA TYR A 31 -13.36 4.61 17.83
C TYR A 31 -14.40 3.50 17.65
N ILE A 32 -13.96 2.25 17.49
CA ILE A 32 -14.84 1.10 17.24
C ILE A 32 -15.28 0.49 18.58
N PRO A 33 -16.54 0.00 18.69
CA PRO A 33 -16.99 -0.71 19.89
C PRO A 33 -16.06 -1.85 20.28
N ASN A 34 -15.79 -1.98 21.58
CA ASN A 34 -14.94 -3.02 22.17
C ASN A 34 -15.57 -4.42 22.06
N HIS A 35 -15.67 -4.96 20.85
CA HIS A 35 -16.23 -6.27 20.56
C HIS A 35 -15.34 -7.01 19.56
N TRP A 36 -14.87 -8.20 19.96
CA TRP A 36 -13.89 -9.00 19.20
C TRP A 36 -14.32 -9.27 17.75
N ALA A 37 -15.60 -9.56 17.51
CA ALA A 37 -16.12 -9.83 16.17
C ALA A 37 -16.09 -8.60 15.26
N VAL A 38 -16.28 -7.40 15.82
CA VAL A 38 -16.23 -6.15 15.05
C VAL A 38 -14.79 -5.85 14.65
N TYR A 39 -13.83 -6.03 15.57
CA TYR A 39 -12.41 -5.94 15.24
C TYR A 39 -11.99 -6.95 14.17
N LEU A 40 -12.48 -8.20 14.24
CA LEU A 40 -12.17 -9.22 13.25
C LEU A 40 -12.61 -8.79 11.84
N VAL A 41 -13.86 -8.35 11.69
CA VAL A 41 -14.38 -7.85 10.40
C VAL A 41 -13.62 -6.60 9.96
N TYR A 42 -13.38 -5.66 10.87
CA TYR A 42 -12.66 -4.43 10.61
C TYR A 42 -11.24 -4.69 10.07
N TYR A 43 -10.46 -5.52 10.75
CA TYR A 43 -9.09 -5.84 10.33
C TYR A 43 -9.03 -6.67 9.05
N ILE A 44 -10.02 -7.52 8.76
CA ILE A 44 -10.11 -8.21 7.46
C ILE A 44 -10.32 -7.20 6.33
N ILE A 45 -11.24 -6.24 6.52
CA ILE A 45 -11.53 -5.21 5.52
C ILE A 45 -10.32 -4.31 5.32
N MET A 46 -9.75 -3.76 6.39
CA MET A 46 -8.55 -2.92 6.32
C MET A 46 -7.33 -3.71 5.80
N GLY A 47 -7.22 -4.99 6.16
CA GLY A 47 -6.21 -5.91 5.62
C GLY A 47 -6.39 -6.25 4.14
N THR A 48 -7.53 -5.92 3.54
CA THR A 48 -7.76 -6.11 2.10
C THR A 48 -7.68 -4.78 1.34
N ILE A 49 -8.13 -3.68 1.95
CA ILE A 49 -8.14 -2.34 1.34
C ILE A 49 -6.73 -1.86 0.98
N TRP A 50 -5.70 -2.18 1.77
CA TRP A 50 -4.32 -1.74 1.50
C TRP A 50 -3.73 -2.30 0.18
N ALA A 51 -4.35 -3.30 -0.44
CA ALA A 51 -3.93 -3.78 -1.75
C ALA A 51 -4.18 -2.75 -2.87
N PHE A 52 -5.15 -1.83 -2.68
CA PHE A 52 -5.44 -0.75 -3.63
C PHE A 52 -4.27 0.22 -3.81
N PRO A 53 -3.67 0.79 -2.76
CA PRO A 53 -2.49 1.65 -2.90
C PRO A 53 -1.26 0.92 -3.46
N LEU A 54 -1.18 -0.40 -3.36
CA LEU A 54 -0.08 -1.19 -3.93
C LEU A 54 -0.14 -1.25 -5.47
N LYS A 55 -1.34 -1.36 -6.05
CA LYS A 55 -1.55 -1.49 -7.50
C LYS A 55 -0.89 -0.39 -8.35
N PRO A 56 -1.10 0.92 -8.10
CA PRO A 56 -0.51 1.97 -8.92
C PRO A 56 1.03 2.02 -8.79
N VAL A 57 1.58 1.76 -7.60
CA VAL A 57 3.03 1.71 -7.37
C VAL A 57 3.66 0.56 -8.16
N MET A 58 3.04 -0.63 -8.11
CA MET A 58 3.51 -1.79 -8.88
C MET A 58 3.38 -1.57 -10.39
N ALA A 59 2.28 -0.98 -10.86
CA ALA A 59 2.09 -0.65 -12.27
C ALA A 59 3.15 0.35 -12.77
N TRP A 60 3.51 1.33 -11.94
CA TRP A 60 4.57 2.29 -12.26
C TRP A 60 5.96 1.65 -12.30
N MET A 61 6.26 0.76 -11.34
CA MET A 61 7.53 0.02 -11.31
C MET A 61 7.68 -0.96 -12.47
N ASN A 62 6.58 -1.59 -12.90
CA ASN A 62 6.56 -2.56 -14.00
C ASN A 62 6.35 -1.92 -15.37
N ARG A 63 6.09 -0.61 -15.46
CA ARG A 63 5.95 0.05 -16.75
C ARG A 63 7.28 -0.04 -17.52
N PRO A 64 7.31 -0.73 -18.68
CA PRO A 64 8.50 -0.81 -19.51
C PRO A 64 8.92 0.61 -19.89
N VAL A 65 10.23 0.89 -19.78
CA VAL A 65 10.83 2.11 -20.33
C VAL A 65 10.95 1.83 -21.81
N ASP A 66 9.93 2.27 -22.54
CA ASP A 66 9.86 2.51 -23.98
C ASP A 66 10.11 1.30 -24.90
N ALA A 67 9.03 0.89 -25.59
CA ALA A 67 9.12 0.25 -26.89
C ALA A 67 9.42 1.37 -27.90
N GLU A 68 10.70 1.67 -28.09
CA GLU A 68 11.16 2.61 -29.12
C GLU A 68 12.51 2.10 -29.63
N ASP A 69 12.42 1.02 -30.40
CA ASP A 69 13.36 0.59 -31.45
C ASP A 69 12.73 -0.63 -32.14
N ASP A 70 11.83 -0.37 -33.11
CA ASP A 70 11.58 -1.18 -34.33
C ASP A 70 10.64 -0.41 -35.29
#